data_AF-A0A820EEJ4-F1
#
_entry.id   AF-A0A820EEJ4-F1
#
_cell.length_a   1.000
_cell.length_b   1.000
_cell.length_c   1.000
_cell.angle_alpha   90.00
_cell.angle_beta   90.00
_cell.angle_gamma   90.00
#
_symmetry.space_group_name_H-M   'P 1'
#
loop_
_entity.id
_entity.type
_entity.pdbx_description
1 polymer ?
#
loop_
_entity_poly.entity_id
_entity_poly.type
_entity_poly.pdbx_seq_one_letter_code
_entity_poly.pdbx_strand_id
1 'polypeptide(L)'
;MEDAPRSGRPTSITTEENMELVSESYTLNPQKSQRRATHDLDISRSSVQRIMKELNLKPYKPRLLQALNEDDPDRRLEFSQWVLDSI
;
A
#
# COMPACT_ATOMS: atom_id res chain seq x y z
N MET A 1 -11.07 -42.30 1.28
CA MET A 1 -10.50 -41.86 2.57
C MET A 1 -9.82 -40.53 2.25
N GLU A 2 -10.46 -39.42 2.63
CA GLU A 2 -9.94 -38.07 2.32
C GLU A 2 -8.86 -37.70 3.34
N ASP A 3 -7.79 -37.07 2.86
CA ASP A 3 -6.72 -36.55 3.71
C ASP A 3 -7.26 -35.47 4.65
N ALA A 4 -6.91 -35.56 5.93
CA ALA A 4 -7.28 -34.56 6.91
C ALA A 4 -6.60 -33.20 6.60
N PRO A 5 -7.27 -32.07 6.88
CA PRO A 5 -6.70 -30.76 6.67
C PRO A 5 -5.43 -30.59 7.51
N ARG A 6 -4.34 -30.20 6.86
CA ARG A 6 -3.04 -29.97 7.52
C ARG A 6 -3.12 -28.68 8.33
N SER A 7 -2.86 -28.75 9.63
CA SER A 7 -2.92 -27.62 10.56
C SER A 7 -1.81 -26.57 10.40
N GLY A 8 -0.82 -26.82 9.53
CA GLY A 8 0.26 -25.88 9.22
C GLY A 8 1.11 -25.51 10.45
N ARG A 9 2.09 -24.62 10.25
CA ARG A 9 2.87 -24.03 11.35
C ARG A 9 2.14 -22.77 11.81
N PRO A 10 1.87 -22.59 13.12
CA PRO A 10 1.21 -21.39 13.63
C PRO A 10 2.05 -20.14 13.34
N THR A 11 1.38 -19.08 12.85
CA THR A 11 1.99 -17.79 12.54
C THR A 11 2.00 -16.91 13.78
N SER A 12 3.15 -16.80 14.45
CA SER A 12 3.25 -16.02 15.71
C SER A 12 3.28 -14.50 15.53
N ILE A 13 3.73 -14.01 14.37
CA ILE A 13 3.98 -12.57 14.13
C ILE A 13 2.96 -11.95 13.17
N THR A 14 2.32 -12.74 12.30
CA THR A 14 1.22 -12.25 11.43
C THR A 14 -0.08 -12.32 12.22
N THR A 15 -0.13 -11.62 13.34
CA THR A 15 -1.34 -11.38 14.13
C THR A 15 -2.11 -10.23 13.48
N GLU A 16 -3.43 -10.18 13.72
CA GLU A 16 -4.28 -9.11 13.19
C GLU A 16 -3.74 -7.72 13.57
N GLU A 17 -3.34 -7.55 14.83
CA GLU A 17 -2.73 -6.32 15.36
C GLU A 17 -1.49 -5.89 14.55
N ASN A 18 -0.56 -6.80 14.28
CA ASN A 18 0.63 -6.48 13.51
C ASN A 18 0.31 -6.19 12.04
N MET A 19 -0.73 -6.80 11.48
CA MET A 19 -1.20 -6.47 10.14
C MET A 19 -1.77 -5.06 10.08
N GLU A 20 -2.57 -4.68 11.07
CA GLU A 20 -3.15 -3.34 11.17
C GLU A 20 -2.06 -2.27 11.32
N LEU A 21 -1.10 -2.47 12.22
CA LEU A 21 0.05 -1.57 12.41
C LEU A 21 0.86 -1.37 11.12
N VAL A 22 1.15 -2.46 10.41
CA VAL A 22 1.86 -2.38 9.13
C VAL A 22 1.01 -1.64 8.09
N SER A 23 -0.29 -1.96 7.99
CA SER A 23 -1.22 -1.30 7.06
C SER A 23 -1.31 0.21 7.29
N GLU A 24 -1.50 0.63 8.54
CA GLU A 24 -1.57 2.05 8.91
C GLU A 24 -0.26 2.77 8.58
N SER A 25 0.88 2.16 8.88
CA SER A 25 2.19 2.76 8.61
C SER A 25 2.42 3.11 7.14
N TYR A 26 1.92 2.28 6.23
CA TYR A 26 2.01 2.46 4.78
C TYR A 26 0.87 3.31 4.21
N THR A 27 -0.26 3.39 4.89
CA THR A 27 -1.35 4.33 4.56
C THR A 27 -0.91 5.77 4.84
N LEU A 28 -0.28 6.02 5.99
CA LEU A 28 0.23 7.34 6.38
C LEU A 28 1.44 7.76 5.54
N ASN A 29 2.31 6.82 5.19
CA ASN A 29 3.48 7.11 4.35
C ASN A 29 3.73 5.97 3.34
N PRO A 30 3.14 6.07 2.13
CA PRO A 30 3.28 5.06 1.09
C PRO A 30 4.72 4.86 0.58
N GLN A 31 5.60 5.84 0.80
CA GLN A 31 7.00 5.82 0.37
C GLN A 31 7.95 5.25 1.44
N LYS A 32 7.43 4.87 2.62
CA LYS A 32 8.24 4.38 3.73
C LYS A 32 8.98 3.09 3.34
N SER A 33 10.28 3.02 3.64
CA SER A 33 11.04 1.80 3.37
C SER A 33 10.72 0.71 4.40
N GLN A 34 10.84 -0.57 4.00
CA GLN A 34 10.71 -1.69 4.93
C GLN A 34 11.67 -1.58 6.11
N ARG A 35 12.92 -1.14 5.88
CA ARG A 35 13.90 -0.95 6.96
C ARG A 35 13.46 0.11 7.97
N ARG A 36 12.78 1.17 7.51
CA ARG A 36 12.22 2.17 8.42
C ARG A 36 11.05 1.58 9.20
N ALA A 37 10.12 0.91 8.50
CA ALA A 37 8.97 0.26 9.13
C ALA A 37 9.39 -0.76 10.20
N THR A 38 10.49 -1.49 10.01
CA THR A 38 11.00 -2.43 11.01
C THR A 38 11.48 -1.74 12.29
N HIS A 39 12.11 -0.58 12.15
CA HIS A 39 12.55 0.21 13.31
C HIS A 39 11.38 0.91 14.00
N ASP A 40 10.41 1.42 13.23
CA ASP A 40 9.25 2.13 13.75
C ASP A 40 8.29 1.19 14.50
N LEU A 41 8.11 -0.05 14.00
CA LEU A 41 7.12 -1.00 14.52
C LEU A 41 7.72 -2.09 15.42
N ASP A 42 9.05 -2.13 15.57
CA ASP A 42 9.80 -3.22 16.24
C ASP A 42 9.48 -4.64 15.71
N ILE A 43 9.15 -4.73 14.41
CA ILE A 43 8.87 -5.98 13.72
C ILE A 43 10.08 -6.33 12.83
N SER A 44 10.51 -7.60 12.85
CA SER A 44 11.59 -8.03 11.97
C SER A 44 11.27 -7.84 10.48
N ARG A 45 12.30 -7.57 9.67
CA ARG A 45 12.13 -7.30 8.21
C ARG A 45 11.42 -8.42 7.46
N SER A 46 11.70 -9.68 7.79
CA SER A 46 11.06 -10.84 7.17
C SER A 46 9.57 -10.90 7.50
N SER A 47 9.19 -10.56 8.74
CA SER A 47 7.80 -10.50 9.16
C SER A 47 7.05 -9.34 8.50
N VAL A 48 7.64 -8.14 8.45
CA VAL A 48 7.05 -7.00 7.70
C VAL A 48 6.83 -7.39 6.23
N GLN A 49 7.83 -8.01 5.60
CA GLN A 49 7.70 -8.47 4.21
C GLN A 49 6.59 -9.52 4.03
N ARG A 50 6.40 -10.44 4.99
CA ARG A 50 5.31 -11.43 4.93
C ARG A 50 3.94 -10.75 5.09
N ILE A 51 3.80 -9.88 6.08
CA ILE A 51 2.56 -9.11 6.32
C ILE A 51 2.19 -8.28 5.09
N MET A 52 3.16 -7.57 4.49
CA MET A 52 2.92 -6.82 3.25
C MET A 52 2.41 -7.70 2.10
N LYS A 53 2.85 -8.97 2.01
CA LYS A 53 2.36 -9.92 1.00
C LYS A 53 0.91 -10.33 1.26
N GLU A 54 0.56 -10.64 2.52
CA GLU A 54 -0.81 -10.99 2.92
C GLU A 54 -1.77 -9.82 2.66
N LEU A 55 -1.36 -8.59 2.99
CA LEU A 55 -2.11 -7.37 2.72
C LEU A 55 -2.10 -6.94 1.25
N ASN A 56 -1.43 -7.71 0.37
CA ASN A 56 -1.24 -7.42 -1.04
C ASN A 56 -0.66 -6.02 -1.33
N LEU A 57 0.11 -5.45 -0.40
CA LEU A 57 0.76 -4.15 -0.55
C LEU A 57 1.86 -4.24 -1.62
N LYS A 58 1.83 -3.30 -2.56
CA LYS A 58 2.85 -3.16 -3.60
C LYS A 58 3.72 -1.94 -3.31
N PRO A 59 5.04 -2.02 -3.51
CA PRO A 59 5.89 -0.83 -3.44
C PRO A 59 5.36 0.27 -4.35
N TYR A 60 5.28 1.50 -3.83
CA TYR A 60 4.95 2.66 -4.65
C TYR A 60 6.02 2.86 -5.72
N LYS A 61 5.62 2.90 -7.00
CA LYS A 61 6.52 3.20 -8.12
C LYS A 61 6.27 4.65 -8.56
N PRO A 62 7.19 5.59 -8.25
CA PRO A 62 7.05 6.96 -8.73
C PRO A 62 6.99 6.96 -10.26
N ARG A 63 6.02 7.70 -10.81
CA ARG A 63 5.89 7.92 -12.25
C ARG A 63 6.35 9.33 -12.55
N LEU A 64 7.21 9.48 -13.56
CA LEU A 64 7.53 10.79 -14.09
C LEU A 64 6.32 11.26 -14.92
N LEU A 65 5.71 12.37 -14.50
CA LEU A 65 4.59 13.00 -15.17
C LEU A 65 5.00 14.42 -15.60
N GLN A 66 4.23 15.01 -16.52
CA GLN A 66 4.40 16.42 -16.87
C GLN A 66 4.15 17.29 -15.64
N ALA A 67 4.98 18.31 -15.46
CA ALA A 67 4.77 19.29 -14.39
C ALA A 67 3.46 20.04 -14.65
N LEU A 68 2.65 20.22 -13.61
CA LEU A 68 1.47 21.08 -13.65
C LEU A 68 1.88 22.48 -13.21
N ASN A 69 1.54 23.47 -14.03
CA ASN A 69 1.59 24.88 -13.67
C ASN A 69 0.40 25.23 -12.75
N GLU A 70 0.46 26.40 -12.13
CA GLU A 70 -0.56 26.87 -11.19
C GLU A 70 -1.98 26.92 -11.80
N ASP A 71 -2.09 27.32 -13.08
CA ASP A 71 -3.37 27.42 -13.80
C ASP A 71 -3.87 26.09 -14.39
N ASP A 72 -3.05 25.04 -14.44
CA ASP A 72 -3.39 23.80 -15.14
C ASP A 72 -4.57 23.03 -14.51
N PRO A 73 -4.77 22.99 -13.17
CA PRO A 73 -5.94 22.35 -12.57
C PRO A 73 -7.26 22.91 -13.10
N ASP A 74 -7.39 24.24 -13.16
CA ASP A 74 -8.62 24.92 -13.58
C ASP A 74 -8.90 24.66 -15.07
N ARG A 75 -7.89 24.86 -15.93
CA ARG A 75 -8.02 24.61 -17.38
C ARG A 75 -8.39 23.16 -17.70
N ARG A 76 -7.84 22.20 -16.94
CA ARG A 76 -8.15 20.78 -17.13
C ARG A 76 -9.58 20.45 -16.71
N LEU A 77 -10.08 21.09 -15.66
CA LEU A 77 -11.45 20.93 -15.21
C LEU A 77 -12.42 21.54 -16.24
N GLU A 78 -12.17 22.77 -16.69
CA GLU A 78 -12.94 23.45 -17.73
C GLU A 78 -13.02 22.62 -19.01
N PHE A 79 -11.89 22.11 -19.50
CA PHE A 79 -11.85 21.23 -20.67
C PHE A 79 -12.70 19.98 -20.45
N SER A 80 -12.59 19.34 -19.28
CA SER A 80 -13.34 18.13 -18.97
C SER A 80 -14.84 18.38 -18.93
N GLN A 81 -15.27 19.50 -18.34
CA GLN A 81 -16.67 19.92 -18.33
C GLN A 81 -17.17 20.22 -19.74
N TRP A 82 -16.40 20.97 -20.54
CA TRP A 82 -16.73 21.25 -21.93
C TRP A 82 -16.92 19.98 -22.76
N VAL A 83 -16.05 18.98 -22.59
CA VAL A 83 -16.20 17.68 -23.27
C VAL A 83 -17.48 16.97 -22.85
N LEU A 84 -17.80 16.96 -21.55
CA LEU A 84 -19.02 16.32 -21.05
C LEU A 84 -20.29 16.99 -21.57
N ASP A 85 -20.30 18.32 -21.69
CA ASP A 85 -21.46 19.09 -22.18
C ASP A 85 -21.60 19.06 -23.72
N SER A 86 -20.53 18.70 -24.42
CA SER A 86 -20.49 18.59 -25.89
C SER A 86 -20.87 17.20 -26.42
N ILE A 87 -21.17 16.26 -25.53
CA ILE A 87 -21.65 14.89 -25.83
C ILE A 87 -23.17 14.84 -25.63
#